data_AF-A0A1J4ZAZ0-F1
#
_entry.id   AF-A0A1J4ZAZ0-F1
#
_cell.length_a   1.000
_cell.length_b   1.000
_cell.length_c   1.000
_cell.angle_alpha   90.00
_cell.angle_beta   90.00
_cell.angle_gamma   90.00
#
_symmetry.space_group_name_H-M   'P 1'
#
loop_
_entity.id
_entity.type
_entity.pdbx_description
1 polymer ?
#
loop_
_entity_poly.entity_id
_entity_poly.type
_entity_poly.pdbx_seq_one_letter_code
_entity_poly.pdbx_strand_id
1 'polypeptide(L)'
;MKGLLFFVGFIILLFVAMPLVSSLNIDINLKSDYSFRSVLIRVLDGGSNELDSLYPGKTNINGELTTNYSTSLAKIGFSVFILENGEVLNNVEFEEMPTNKPIILDMRADPVDVPENISTSNVSKETTNATIVDEGNLEDGSITAQAISGDEKSFSVPILFYYLIGILLLAGVIGFIVGKMIREKRHSGNISDKPAMIVRKEDSGFSRNLAVAERKLRDAQNEINRLKNTDKIKQAEEKLRRDSEELEKLRKGE
;
A
#
# COMPACT_ATOMS: atom_id res chain seq x y z
N MET A 1 -41.18 17.18 7.81
CA MET A 1 -40.39 17.42 6.57
C MET A 1 -39.16 18.28 6.81
N LYS A 2 -39.23 19.45 7.48
CA LYS A 2 -38.06 20.34 7.69
C LYS A 2 -36.83 19.66 8.34
N GLY A 3 -37.03 18.77 9.32
CA GLY A 3 -35.93 18.03 9.95
C GLY A 3 -35.26 16.97 9.06
N LEU A 4 -35.99 16.41 8.09
CA LEU A 4 -35.41 15.47 7.11
C LEU A 4 -34.48 16.21 6.16
N LEU A 5 -34.91 17.37 5.64
CA LEU A 5 -34.10 18.23 4.79
C LEU A 5 -32.81 18.68 5.48
N PHE A 6 -32.88 19.04 6.77
CA PHE A 6 -31.70 19.43 7.55
C PHE A 6 -30.72 18.26 7.74
N PHE A 7 -31.24 17.06 8.04
CA PHE A 7 -30.43 15.86 8.20
C PHE A 7 -29.74 15.44 6.90
N VAL A 8 -30.46 15.48 5.77
CA VAL A 8 -29.91 15.20 4.45
C VAL A 8 -28.83 16.23 4.08
N GLY A 9 -29.08 17.51 4.34
CA GLY A 9 -28.09 18.58 4.12
C GLY A 9 -26.82 18.39 4.95
N PHE A 10 -26.96 17.96 6.22
CA PHE A 10 -25.81 17.66 7.09
C PHE A 10 -24.99 16.46 6.59
N ILE A 11 -25.65 15.40 6.11
CA ILE A 11 -24.95 14.25 5.52
C ILE A 11 -24.18 14.67 4.27
N ILE A 12 -24.79 15.45 3.37
CA ILE A 12 -24.11 15.95 2.16
C ILE A 12 -22.91 16.82 2.54
N LEU A 13 -23.07 17.73 3.52
CA LEU A 13 -21.97 18.54 4.02
C LEU A 13 -20.84 17.70 4.61
N LEU A 14 -21.17 16.63 5.33
CA LEU A 14 -20.19 15.72 5.93
C LEU A 14 -19.43 14.93 4.86
N PHE A 15 -20.10 14.50 3.80
CA PHE A 15 -19.44 13.86 2.64
C PHE A 15 -18.55 14.84 1.85
N VAL A 16 -18.95 16.11 1.72
CA VAL A 16 -18.14 17.14 1.04
C VAL A 16 -16.95 17.58 1.91
N ALA A 17 -17.09 17.56 3.23
CA ALA A 17 -16.05 17.96 4.18
C ALA A 17 -15.06 16.83 4.52
N MET A 18 -15.37 15.57 4.16
CA MET A 18 -14.39 14.49 4.29
C MET A 18 -13.28 14.72 3.28
N PRO A 19 -12.01 14.89 3.72
CA PRO A 19 -10.90 14.91 2.78
C PRO A 19 -10.92 13.58 2.06
N LEU A 20 -11.08 13.62 0.74
CA LEU A 20 -10.86 12.46 -0.10
C LEU A 20 -9.37 12.14 0.00
N VAL A 21 -9.02 11.23 0.91
CA VAL A 21 -7.68 10.67 0.98
C VAL A 21 -7.53 9.80 -0.26
N SER A 22 -7.16 10.42 -1.38
CA SER A 22 -6.84 9.71 -2.60
C SER A 22 -5.45 9.13 -2.41
N SER A 23 -5.36 7.82 -2.26
CA SER A 23 -4.08 7.12 -2.38
C SER A 23 -3.78 6.91 -3.87
N LEU A 24 -2.60 7.32 -4.30
CA LEU A 24 -2.07 7.04 -5.62
C LEU A 24 -1.33 5.71 -5.56
N ASN A 25 -1.66 4.80 -6.47
CA ASN A 25 -0.91 3.57 -6.65
C ASN A 25 0.16 3.80 -7.73
N ILE A 26 1.40 3.48 -7.41
CA ILE A 26 2.56 3.76 -8.24
C ILE A 26 3.31 2.46 -8.48
N ASP A 27 3.70 2.21 -9.72
CA ASP A 27 4.55 1.10 -10.07
C ASP A 27 6.03 1.51 -9.90
N ILE A 28 6.76 0.75 -9.10
CA ILE A 28 8.19 0.88 -8.85
C ILE A 28 8.90 -0.22 -9.62
N ASN A 29 9.71 0.18 -10.59
CA ASN A 29 10.52 -0.71 -11.42
C ASN A 29 11.99 -0.55 -11.05
N LEU A 30 12.55 -1.53 -10.37
CA LEU A 30 13.97 -1.62 -10.09
C LEU A 30 14.68 -2.30 -11.27
N LYS A 31 15.79 -1.72 -11.70
CA LYS A 31 16.75 -2.30 -12.66
C LYS A 31 18.12 -2.39 -12.01
N SER A 32 18.77 -3.53 -12.16
CA SER A 32 20.03 -3.83 -11.51
C SER A 32 20.89 -4.74 -12.38
N ASP A 33 22.21 -4.75 -12.16
CA ASP A 33 23.13 -5.70 -12.81
C ASP A 33 23.11 -7.09 -12.14
N TYR A 34 22.37 -7.23 -11.03
CA TYR A 34 22.35 -8.43 -10.21
C TYR A 34 21.09 -9.27 -10.46
N SER A 35 21.19 -10.32 -11.27
CA SER A 35 20.10 -11.28 -11.52
C SER A 35 19.89 -12.26 -10.36
N PHE A 36 18.63 -12.65 -10.11
CA PHE A 36 18.22 -13.61 -9.07
C PHE A 36 18.69 -13.29 -7.64
N ARG A 37 18.93 -12.01 -7.33
CA ARG A 37 19.34 -11.59 -5.99
C ARG A 37 18.15 -11.12 -5.17
N SER A 38 18.27 -11.30 -3.86
CA SER A 38 17.29 -10.77 -2.91
C SER A 38 17.45 -9.26 -2.84
N VAL A 39 16.34 -8.54 -2.89
CA VAL A 39 16.31 -7.07 -2.85
C VAL A 39 15.40 -6.64 -1.73
N LEU A 40 15.79 -5.55 -1.06
CA LEU A 40 14.96 -4.88 -0.08
C LEU A 40 14.83 -3.41 -0.48
N ILE A 41 13.63 -3.00 -0.90
CA ILE A 41 13.33 -1.60 -1.20
C ILE A 41 12.73 -0.96 0.05
N ARG A 42 13.39 0.06 0.59
CA ARG A 42 12.85 0.96 1.62
C ARG A 42 12.27 2.18 0.95
N VAL A 43 11.04 2.50 1.27
CA VAL A 43 10.41 3.76 0.87
C VAL A 43 10.49 4.72 2.05
N LEU A 44 10.99 5.92 1.78
CA LEU A 44 11.18 6.99 2.76
C LEU A 44 10.14 8.08 2.52
N ASP A 45 9.61 8.65 3.59
CA ASP A 45 8.68 9.77 3.53
C ASP A 45 9.37 11.01 2.93
N GLY A 46 8.72 11.70 1.98
CA GLY A 46 9.30 12.87 1.30
C GLY A 46 9.59 13.99 2.30
N GLY A 47 10.86 14.33 2.49
CA GLY A 47 11.33 15.33 3.44
C GLY A 47 11.80 14.79 4.79
N SER A 48 11.67 13.48 5.06
CA SER A 48 12.22 12.85 6.27
C SER A 48 12.93 11.53 5.96
N ASN A 49 13.97 11.20 6.73
CA ASN A 49 14.63 9.89 6.62
C ASN A 49 13.85 8.80 7.37
N GLU A 50 12.55 9.00 7.63
CA GLU A 50 11.70 8.02 8.30
C GLU A 50 11.25 6.94 7.32
N LEU A 51 11.28 5.70 7.79
CA LEU A 51 10.85 4.54 7.04
C LEU A 51 9.32 4.51 7.00
N ASP A 52 8.75 4.67 5.80
CA ASP A 52 7.31 4.48 5.60
C ASP A 52 6.98 2.99 5.38
N SER A 53 7.68 2.35 4.44
CA SER A 53 7.37 0.96 4.06
C SER A 53 8.58 0.19 3.53
N LEU A 54 8.45 -1.14 3.53
CA LEU A 54 9.50 -2.09 3.21
C LEU A 54 9.00 -3.18 2.25
N TYR A 55 9.68 -3.34 1.12
CA TYR A 55 9.32 -4.28 0.07
C TYR A 55 10.45 -5.29 -0.18
N PRO A 56 10.41 -6.47 0.44
CA PRO A 56 11.32 -7.57 0.11
C PRO A 56 10.91 -8.21 -1.22
N GLY A 57 11.89 -8.47 -2.09
CA GLY A 57 11.67 -9.08 -3.40
C GLY A 57 12.90 -9.84 -3.90
N LYS A 58 12.81 -10.35 -5.14
CA LYS A 58 13.93 -10.95 -5.85
C LYS A 58 13.94 -10.46 -7.30
N THR A 59 15.13 -10.13 -7.82
CA THR A 59 15.27 -9.76 -9.23
C THR A 59 15.07 -10.98 -10.15
N ASN A 60 14.58 -10.71 -11.36
CA ASN A 60 14.43 -11.72 -12.41
C ASN A 60 15.77 -11.99 -13.15
N ILE A 61 15.69 -12.70 -14.28
CA ILE A 61 16.86 -13.00 -15.14
C ILE A 61 17.57 -11.73 -15.67
N ASN A 62 16.83 -10.64 -15.84
CA ASN A 62 17.32 -9.37 -16.38
C ASN A 62 17.76 -8.40 -15.28
N GLY A 63 17.77 -8.84 -14.02
CA GLY A 63 18.06 -7.97 -12.87
C GLY A 63 16.93 -6.99 -12.56
N GLU A 64 15.69 -7.28 -12.95
CA GLU A 64 14.54 -6.39 -12.78
C GLU A 64 13.59 -6.89 -11.68
N LEU A 65 12.97 -5.95 -10.96
CA LEU A 65 11.92 -6.20 -9.96
C LEU A 65 10.86 -5.11 -10.07
N THR A 66 9.60 -5.51 -10.23
CA THR A 66 8.45 -4.60 -10.21
C THR A 66 7.64 -4.80 -8.94
N THR A 67 7.34 -3.71 -8.23
CA THR A 67 6.47 -3.70 -7.05
C THR A 67 5.55 -2.49 -7.11
N ASN A 68 4.42 -2.54 -6.40
CA ASN A 68 3.46 -1.45 -6.36
C ASN A 68 3.43 -0.84 -4.97
N TYR A 69 3.40 0.48 -4.90
CA TYR A 69 3.37 1.25 -3.66
C TYR A 69 2.19 2.23 -3.70
N SER A 70 1.49 2.37 -2.57
CA SER A 70 0.34 3.26 -2.46
C SER A 70 0.67 4.39 -1.49
N THR A 71 0.57 5.62 -1.94
CA THR A 71 0.85 6.79 -1.09
C THR A 71 -0.02 7.99 -1.44
N SER A 72 -0.21 8.89 -0.48
CA SER A 72 -0.80 10.21 -0.69
C SER A 72 0.25 11.31 -0.82
N LEU A 73 1.52 10.99 -0.62
CA LEU A 73 2.63 11.94 -0.68
C LEU A 73 2.94 12.32 -2.13
N ALA A 74 3.36 13.55 -2.37
CA ALA A 74 3.71 14.06 -3.70
C ALA A 74 5.12 13.64 -4.15
N LYS A 75 6.01 13.40 -3.18
CA LYS A 75 7.40 12.99 -3.37
C LYS A 75 7.77 11.93 -2.34
N ILE A 76 8.62 10.98 -2.73
CA ILE A 76 9.09 9.90 -1.87
C ILE A 76 10.55 9.57 -2.19
N GLY A 77 11.33 9.24 -1.16
CA GLY A 77 12.70 8.77 -1.32
C GLY A 77 12.79 7.25 -1.32
N PHE A 78 13.89 6.69 -1.82
CA PHE A 78 14.12 5.24 -1.79
C PHE A 78 15.52 4.90 -1.31
N SER A 79 15.63 3.77 -0.60
CA SER A 79 16.91 3.14 -0.31
C SER A 79 16.81 1.66 -0.67
N VAL A 80 17.64 1.21 -1.61
CA VAL A 80 17.58 -0.14 -2.17
C VAL A 80 18.80 -0.93 -1.76
N PHE A 81 18.57 -2.04 -1.05
CA PHE A 81 19.60 -2.97 -0.61
C PHE A 81 19.54 -4.23 -1.46
N ILE A 82 20.67 -4.61 -2.04
CA ILE A 82 20.85 -5.91 -2.69
C ILE A 82 21.52 -6.83 -1.69
N LEU A 83 20.92 -7.99 -1.46
CA LEU A 83 21.32 -8.94 -0.44
C LEU A 83 21.82 -10.24 -1.09
N GLU A 84 22.96 -10.73 -0.61
CA GLU A 84 23.49 -12.06 -0.92
C GLU A 84 23.68 -12.82 0.40
N ASN A 85 22.99 -13.97 0.55
CA ASN A 85 23.06 -14.79 1.76
C ASN A 85 22.74 -14.05 3.08
N GLY A 86 21.94 -12.98 3.01
CA GLY A 86 21.55 -12.16 4.17
C GLY A 86 22.49 -10.99 4.46
N GLU A 87 23.61 -10.87 3.73
CA GLU A 87 24.53 -9.75 3.82
C GLU A 87 24.24 -8.71 2.72
N VAL A 88 24.47 -7.43 3.02
CA VAL A 88 24.28 -6.34 2.07
C VAL A 88 25.46 -6.30 1.10
N LEU A 89 25.18 -6.61 -0.16
CA LEU A 89 26.16 -6.58 -1.25
C LEU A 89 26.30 -5.17 -1.84
N ASN A 90 25.17 -4.47 -2.00
CA ASN A 90 25.14 -3.11 -2.51
C ASN A 90 23.98 -2.33 -1.86
N ASN A 91 24.16 -1.02 -1.67
CA ASN A 91 23.13 -0.10 -1.19
C ASN A 91 23.19 1.18 -2.00
N VAL A 92 22.05 1.56 -2.59
CA VAL A 92 21.92 2.83 -3.32
C VAL A 92 20.72 3.59 -2.74
N GLU A 93 20.96 4.83 -2.38
CA GLU A 93 19.93 5.78 -1.96
C GLU A 93 19.56 6.66 -3.15
N PHE A 94 18.26 6.79 -3.41
CA PHE A 94 17.71 7.61 -4.45
C PHE A 94 17.04 8.84 -3.83
N GLU A 95 17.30 9.99 -4.43
CA GLU A 95 16.65 11.25 -4.06
C GLU A 95 15.14 11.19 -4.25
N GLU A 96 14.45 12.17 -3.67
CA GLU A 96 13.00 12.30 -3.72
C GLU A 96 12.47 12.34 -5.15
N MET A 97 11.67 11.33 -5.52
CA MET A 97 11.04 11.23 -6.83
C MET A 97 9.55 11.59 -6.75
N PRO A 98 8.98 12.25 -7.77
CA PRO A 98 7.56 12.58 -7.81
C PRO A 98 6.70 11.33 -7.98
N THR A 99 5.60 11.26 -7.24
CA THR A 99 4.69 10.09 -7.20
C THR A 99 3.64 10.06 -8.31
N ASN A 100 3.64 11.06 -9.19
CA ASN A 100 2.65 11.20 -10.26
C ASN A 100 2.99 10.37 -11.52
N LYS A 101 4.08 9.60 -11.51
CA LYS A 101 4.54 8.76 -12.62
C LYS A 101 5.13 7.46 -12.08
N PRO A 102 5.20 6.39 -12.91
CA PRO A 102 5.96 5.21 -12.56
C PRO A 102 7.41 5.55 -12.23
N ILE A 103 7.95 4.92 -11.19
CA ILE A 103 9.27 5.20 -10.65
C ILE A 103 10.23 4.14 -11.16
N ILE A 104 11.34 4.56 -11.76
CA ILE A 104 12.38 3.65 -12.26
C ILE A 104 13.63 3.86 -11.41
N LEU A 105 14.00 2.85 -10.63
CA LEU A 105 15.20 2.84 -9.81
C LEU A 105 16.27 2.10 -10.61
N ASP A 106 17.23 2.83 -11.19
CA ASP A 106 18.34 2.22 -11.93
C ASP A 106 19.58 2.13 -11.03
N MET A 107 19.99 0.91 -10.72
CA MET A 107 21.18 0.59 -9.92
C MET A 107 22.32 0.04 -10.78
N ARG A 108 22.19 0.07 -12.11
CA ARG A 108 23.28 -0.34 -13.00
C ARG A 108 24.45 0.63 -12.84
N ALA A 109 25.67 0.14 -12.95
CA ALA A 109 26.82 1.03 -12.96
C ALA A 109 26.63 2.05 -14.09
N ASP A 110 26.69 3.35 -13.76
CA ASP A 110 26.75 4.38 -14.80
C ASP A 110 27.82 3.95 -15.79
N PRO A 111 27.55 3.95 -17.10
CA PRO A 111 28.56 3.65 -18.08
C PRO A 111 29.69 4.62 -17.77
N VAL A 112 30.83 4.08 -17.31
CA VAL A 112 32.02 4.89 -17.05
C VAL A 112 32.24 5.65 -18.32
N ASP A 113 32.04 6.97 -18.29
CA ASP A 113 32.36 7.86 -19.39
C ASP A 113 33.85 7.63 -19.66
N VAL A 114 34.14 6.70 -20.58
CA VAL A 114 35.50 6.47 -21.05
C VAL A 114 35.85 7.81 -21.69
N PRO A 115 36.81 8.58 -21.13
CA PRO A 115 37.11 9.89 -21.65
C PRO A 115 37.46 9.71 -23.12
N GLU A 116 36.66 10.34 -23.98
CA GLU A 116 36.77 10.34 -25.43
C GLU A 116 38.08 11.02 -25.82
N ASN A 117 39.19 10.30 -25.68
CA ASN A 117 40.51 10.75 -26.08
C ASN A 117 40.94 10.02 -27.34
N ILE A 118 40.33 10.40 -28.47
CA ILE A 118 40.93 10.16 -29.79
C ILE A 118 40.78 11.43 -30.64
N SER A 119 41.94 12.00 -30.98
CA SER A 119 42.15 13.15 -31.84
C SER A 119 41.70 12.95 -33.30
N THR A 120 41.20 14.05 -33.89
CA THR A 120 41.35 14.50 -35.29
C THR A 120 40.94 13.58 -36.45
N SER A 121 39.89 13.97 -37.19
CA SER A 121 40.06 14.52 -38.55
C SER A 121 38.77 15.13 -39.11
N ASN A 122 38.90 16.35 -39.60
CA ASN A 122 37.94 17.05 -40.45
C ASN A 122 37.55 16.21 -41.67
N VAL A 123 36.26 15.90 -41.84
CA VAL A 123 35.63 15.79 -43.17
C VAL A 123 34.22 16.37 -43.13
N SER A 124 34.03 17.31 -44.04
CA SER A 124 32.83 18.07 -44.38
C SER A 124 31.83 17.25 -45.22
N LYS A 125 30.57 17.73 -45.24
CA LYS A 125 29.43 17.42 -46.14
C LYS A 125 28.51 16.29 -45.70
N GLU A 126 27.20 16.28 -45.96
CA GLU A 126 26.16 17.22 -46.40
C GLU A 126 24.89 16.35 -46.45
N THR A 127 23.76 16.85 -45.96
CA THR A 127 22.36 16.53 -46.34
C THR A 127 21.98 15.10 -46.78
N THR A 128 21.03 14.45 -46.09
CA THR A 128 19.75 14.01 -46.73
C THR A 128 18.65 13.74 -45.69
N ASN A 129 17.50 14.39 -45.89
CA ASN A 129 16.22 14.09 -45.26
C ASN A 129 15.79 12.64 -45.53
N ALA A 130 15.35 11.94 -44.49
CA ALA A 130 14.54 10.74 -44.61
C ALA A 130 13.25 10.93 -43.81
N THR A 131 12.18 11.21 -44.57
CA THR A 131 10.79 11.05 -44.20
C THR A 131 10.55 9.62 -43.73
N ILE A 132 10.05 9.46 -42.50
CA ILE A 132 9.43 8.21 -42.06
C ILE A 132 7.93 8.47 -41.96
N VAL A 133 7.21 7.77 -42.84
CA VAL A 133 5.76 7.66 -42.88
C VAL A 133 5.31 6.76 -41.72
N ASP A 134 4.32 7.27 -41.01
CA ASP A 134 3.52 6.68 -39.95
C ASP A 134 2.37 5.84 -40.55
N GLU A 135 2.15 4.64 -40.01
CA GLU A 135 0.94 3.78 -40.09
C GLU A 135 1.31 2.42 -39.43
N GLY A 136 0.75 1.96 -38.31
CA GLY A 136 -0.28 2.50 -37.45
C GLY A 136 -0.62 1.51 -36.33
N ASN A 137 -1.70 1.85 -35.62
CA ASN A 137 -2.50 1.03 -34.71
C ASN A 137 -2.15 1.09 -33.22
N LEU A 138 -2.54 2.20 -32.56
CA LEU A 138 -2.96 2.16 -31.16
C LEU A 138 -4.31 2.84 -31.03
N GLU A 139 -5.30 2.02 -30.71
CA GLU A 139 -6.67 2.38 -30.40
C GLU A 139 -6.71 3.35 -29.21
N ASP A 140 -7.14 4.55 -29.53
CA ASP A 140 -8.14 5.37 -28.83
C ASP A 140 -8.41 5.03 -27.35
N GLY A 141 -7.66 5.71 -26.48
CA GLY A 141 -7.93 5.84 -25.06
C GLY A 141 -7.75 7.29 -24.64
N SER A 142 -8.52 8.18 -25.26
CA SER A 142 -8.65 9.59 -24.90
C SER A 142 -9.07 9.73 -23.43
N ILE A 143 -8.09 9.76 -22.54
CA ILE A 143 -8.23 10.24 -21.17
C ILE A 143 -7.54 11.59 -21.14
N THR A 144 -8.37 12.61 -21.00
CA THR A 144 -8.09 14.02 -20.79
C THR A 144 -6.93 14.24 -19.82
N ALA A 145 -5.72 14.39 -20.34
CA ALA A 145 -4.58 14.96 -19.63
C ALA A 145 -4.82 16.47 -19.47
N GLN A 146 -5.61 16.82 -18.46
CA GLN A 146 -5.78 18.18 -18.03
C GLN A 146 -4.47 18.61 -17.37
N ALA A 147 -3.68 19.39 -18.11
CA ALA A 147 -2.46 20.01 -17.62
C ALA A 147 -2.79 20.89 -16.40
N ILE A 148 -2.42 20.43 -15.20
CA ILE A 148 -2.31 21.28 -14.01
C ILE A 148 -0.84 21.65 -13.89
N SER A 149 -0.45 22.66 -14.66
CA SER A 149 0.83 23.34 -14.50
C SER A 149 0.64 24.58 -13.62
N GLY A 150 1.46 24.68 -12.57
CA GLY A 150 1.85 25.97 -11.99
C GLY A 150 1.08 26.42 -10.75
N ASP A 151 1.56 25.98 -9.58
CA ASP A 151 1.88 26.75 -8.35
C ASP A 151 1.74 25.77 -7.17
N GLU A 152 2.87 25.29 -6.64
CA GLU A 152 2.90 24.57 -5.35
C GLU A 152 2.67 25.57 -4.21
N LYS A 153 1.49 26.17 -4.15
CA LYS A 153 0.99 26.72 -2.89
C LYS A 153 0.37 25.55 -2.15
N SER A 154 1.14 24.95 -1.25
CA SER A 154 0.58 24.08 -0.22
C SER A 154 -0.56 24.87 0.44
N PHE A 155 -1.81 24.49 0.17
CA PHE A 155 -2.96 25.10 0.80
C PHE A 155 -2.94 24.68 2.27
N SER A 156 -2.15 25.39 3.07
CA SER A 156 -2.19 25.30 4.52
C SER A 156 -3.55 25.87 4.92
N VAL A 157 -4.54 24.99 5.04
CA VAL A 157 -5.86 25.38 5.53
C VAL A 157 -5.63 25.98 6.92
N PRO A 158 -5.97 27.27 7.13
CA PRO A 158 -5.66 27.92 8.39
C PRO A 158 -6.30 27.15 9.53
N ILE A 159 -5.56 26.92 10.61
CA ILE A 159 -6.01 26.19 11.81
C ILE A 159 -7.38 26.69 12.32
N LEU A 160 -7.68 27.96 12.09
CA LEU A 160 -8.95 28.62 12.37
C LEU A 160 -10.17 27.94 11.70
N PHE A 161 -9.99 27.34 10.52
CA PHE A 161 -11.03 26.62 9.80
C PHE A 161 -11.47 25.34 10.53
N TYR A 162 -10.52 24.62 11.15
CA TYR A 162 -10.81 23.43 11.95
C TYR A 162 -11.63 23.76 13.20
N TYR A 163 -11.33 24.88 13.87
CA TYR A 163 -12.13 25.34 15.00
C TYR A 163 -13.56 25.72 14.60
N LEU A 164 -13.72 26.35 13.43
CA LEU A 164 -15.02 26.77 12.92
C LEU A 164 -15.91 25.55 12.59
N ILE A 165 -15.31 24.51 11.98
CA ILE A 165 -15.97 23.21 11.76
C ILE A 165 -16.30 22.50 13.07
N GLY A 166 -15.37 22.50 14.04
CA GLY A 166 -15.60 21.88 15.35
C GLY A 166 -16.79 22.49 16.10
N ILE A 167 -16.90 23.83 16.11
CA ILE A 167 -18.03 24.55 16.73
C ILE A 167 -19.35 24.22 16.00
N LEU A 168 -19.34 24.20 14.66
CA LEU A 168 -20.52 23.87 13.86
C LEU A 168 -21.02 22.45 14.14
N LEU A 169 -20.11 21.47 14.24
CA LEU A 169 -20.43 20.08 14.53
C LEU A 169 -20.99 19.93 15.95
N LEU A 170 -20.38 20.60 16.93
CA LEU A 170 -20.85 20.61 18.32
C LEU A 170 -22.25 21.22 18.44
N ALA A 171 -22.51 22.35 17.77
CA ALA A 171 -23.83 22.96 17.72
C ALA A 171 -24.87 22.03 17.08
N GLY A 172 -24.49 21.28 16.04
CA GLY A 172 -25.33 20.26 15.42
C GLY A 172 -25.73 19.13 16.37
N VAL A 173 -24.77 18.60 17.15
CA VAL A 173 -25.03 17.54 18.14
C VAL A 173 -25.95 18.04 19.26
N ILE A 174 -25.69 19.24 19.80
CA ILE A 174 -26.53 19.85 20.84
C ILE A 174 -27.95 20.08 20.31
N GLY A 175 -28.08 20.64 19.11
CA GLY A 175 -29.37 20.85 18.46
C GLY A 175 -30.15 19.56 18.22
N PHE A 176 -29.45 18.47 17.85
CA PHE A 176 -30.05 17.15 17.66
C PHE A 176 -30.60 16.56 18.97
N ILE A 177 -29.82 16.63 20.05
CA ILE A 177 -30.24 16.12 21.38
C ILE A 177 -31.46 16.90 21.89
N VAL A 178 -31.42 18.23 21.84
CA VAL A 178 -32.53 19.09 22.28
C VAL A 178 -33.77 18.86 21.39
N GLY A 179 -33.58 18.76 20.08
CA GLY A 179 -34.66 18.47 19.13
C GLY A 179 -35.32 17.11 19.37
N LYS A 180 -34.53 16.09 19.74
CA LYS A 180 -35.04 14.76 20.10
C LYS A 180 -35.89 14.81 21.37
N MET A 181 -35.42 15.48 22.44
CA MET A 181 -36.17 15.62 23.69
C MET A 181 -37.50 16.37 23.53
N ILE A 182 -37.56 17.38 22.66
CA ILE A 182 -38.81 18.15 22.45
C ILE A 182 -39.85 17.34 21.67
N ARG A 183 -39.42 16.43 20.78
CA ARG A 183 -40.31 15.59 19.98
C ARG A 183 -41.02 14.51 20.81
N GLU A 184 -40.35 13.90 21.79
CA GLU A 184 -40.95 12.87 22.65
C GLU A 184 -42.09 13.42 23.52
N LYS A 185 -42.03 14.70 23.90
CA LYS A 185 -43.10 15.33 24.70
C LYS A 185 -44.41 15.60 23.96
N ARG A 186 -44.49 15.37 22.64
CA ARG A 186 -45.71 15.63 21.84
C ARG A 186 -46.52 14.40 21.48
N HIS A 187 -46.09 13.19 21.86
CA HIS A 187 -46.80 11.95 21.53
C HIS A 187 -47.35 11.16 22.73
N SER A 188 -47.34 11.69 23.95
CA SER A 188 -48.12 11.11 25.06
C SER A 188 -49.60 11.53 24.98
N GLY A 189 -50.25 11.21 23.86
CA GLY A 189 -51.71 11.17 23.78
C GLY A 189 -52.16 9.78 24.23
N ASN A 190 -52.93 9.72 25.31
CA ASN A 190 -53.54 8.53 25.90
C ASN A 190 -53.88 7.44 24.87
N ILE A 191 -53.11 6.34 24.86
CA ILE A 191 -53.59 5.06 24.34
C ILE A 191 -53.51 4.07 25.50
N SER A 192 -54.72 3.67 25.89
CA SER A 192 -55.09 2.74 26.94
C SER A 192 -54.43 1.37 26.79
N ASP A 193 -54.23 0.76 27.95
CA ASP A 193 -53.58 -0.50 28.26
C ASP A 193 -53.89 -1.68 27.33
N LYS A 194 -52.83 -2.45 27.02
CA LYS A 194 -52.78 -3.91 27.17
C LYS A 194 -51.34 -4.41 26.97
N PRO A 195 -50.71 -5.04 27.99
CA PRO A 195 -49.40 -5.67 27.81
C PRO A 195 -49.59 -7.03 27.12
N ALA A 196 -49.23 -7.12 25.84
CA ALA A 196 -49.01 -8.40 25.19
C ALA A 196 -47.57 -8.86 25.50
N MET A 197 -47.47 -9.86 26.38
CA MET A 197 -46.24 -10.59 26.67
C MET A 197 -45.80 -11.35 25.41
N ILE A 198 -44.93 -10.75 24.60
CA ILE A 198 -44.26 -11.44 23.49
C ILE A 198 -43.02 -12.11 24.07
N VAL A 199 -43.17 -13.38 24.43
CA VAL A 199 -42.03 -14.29 24.66
C VAL A 199 -41.36 -14.51 23.31
N ARG A 200 -40.33 -13.71 23.04
CA ARG A 200 -39.44 -13.88 21.90
C ARG A 200 -38.59 -15.13 22.18
N LYS A 201 -38.99 -16.27 21.61
CA LYS A 201 -38.12 -17.45 21.51
C LYS A 201 -36.94 -17.06 20.62
N GLU A 202 -35.81 -16.73 21.23
CA GLU A 202 -34.54 -16.60 20.54
C GLU A 202 -34.18 -17.92 19.85
N ASP A 203 -33.75 -17.80 18.60
CA ASP A 203 -33.41 -18.88 17.68
C ASP A 203 -32.34 -19.80 18.26
N SER A 204 -32.77 -20.93 18.82
CA SER A 204 -31.93 -22.06 19.25
C SER A 204 -31.19 -22.76 18.09
N GLY A 205 -31.37 -22.30 16.86
CA GLY A 205 -30.61 -22.75 15.68
C GLY A 205 -29.22 -22.12 15.60
N PHE A 206 -29.04 -20.88 16.03
CA PHE A 206 -27.75 -20.18 15.89
C PHE A 206 -26.67 -20.77 16.81
N SER A 207 -27.05 -21.14 18.04
CA SER A 207 -26.13 -21.74 19.01
C SER A 207 -25.62 -23.13 18.59
N ARG A 208 -26.43 -23.94 17.91
CA ARG A 208 -25.98 -25.23 17.35
C ARG A 208 -24.98 -25.05 16.22
N ASN A 209 -25.21 -24.09 15.33
CA ASN A 209 -24.29 -23.81 14.22
C ASN A 209 -22.96 -23.24 14.73
N LEU A 210 -23.00 -22.40 15.77
CA LEU A 210 -21.79 -21.86 16.42
C LEU A 210 -20.93 -22.98 17.03
N ALA A 211 -21.55 -23.92 17.76
CA ALA A 211 -20.83 -25.03 18.40
C ALA A 211 -20.16 -25.96 17.37
N VAL A 212 -20.79 -26.19 16.20
CA VAL A 212 -20.20 -26.98 15.12
C VAL A 212 -19.02 -26.24 14.47
N ALA A 213 -19.13 -24.93 14.26
CA ALA A 213 -18.06 -24.12 13.70
C ALA A 213 -16.84 -24.05 14.63
N GLU A 214 -17.07 -23.90 15.93
CA GLU A 214 -16.01 -23.86 16.95
C GLU A 214 -15.25 -25.19 17.03
N ARG A 215 -15.96 -26.32 16.96
CA ARG A 215 -15.33 -27.65 16.92
C ARG A 215 -14.45 -27.83 15.68
N LYS A 216 -14.93 -27.42 14.50
CA LYS A 216 -14.14 -27.49 13.25
C LYS A 216 -12.87 -26.63 13.31
N LEU A 217 -12.94 -25.44 13.88
CA LEU A 217 -11.78 -24.56 14.06
C LEU A 217 -10.73 -25.18 14.99
N ARG A 218 -11.18 -25.78 16.10
CA ARG A 218 -10.30 -26.45 17.05
C ARG A 218 -9.59 -27.67 16.44
N ASP A 219 -10.31 -28.47 15.66
CA ASP A 219 -9.73 -29.63 14.98
C ASP A 219 -8.69 -29.20 13.92
N ALA A 220 -8.97 -28.15 13.15
CA ALA A 220 -8.02 -27.58 12.18
C ALA A 220 -6.75 -27.02 12.84
N GLN A 221 -6.88 -26.33 13.98
CA GLN A 221 -5.72 -25.84 14.74
C GLN A 221 -4.84 -26.99 15.27
N ASN A 222 -5.45 -28.08 15.73
CA ASN A 222 -4.72 -29.25 16.19
C ASN A 222 -3.95 -29.94 15.04
N GLU A 223 -4.55 -30.01 13.85
CA GLU A 223 -3.90 -30.58 12.67
C GLU A 223 -2.71 -29.72 12.20
N ILE A 224 -2.85 -28.39 12.18
CA ILE A 224 -1.74 -27.47 11.89
C ILE A 224 -0.59 -27.64 12.89
N ASN A 225 -0.90 -27.72 14.19
CA ASN A 225 0.12 -27.92 15.21
C ASN A 225 0.82 -29.28 15.08
N ARG A 226 0.09 -30.33 14.67
CA ARG A 226 0.67 -31.64 14.39
C ARG A 226 1.63 -31.59 13.21
N LEU A 227 1.23 -30.98 12.09
CA LEU A 227 2.08 -30.82 10.90
C LEU A 227 3.33 -30.00 11.20
N LYS A 228 3.19 -28.88 11.91
CA LYS A 228 4.32 -28.02 12.30
C LYS A 228 5.37 -28.75 13.15
N ASN A 229 4.93 -29.68 14.00
CA ASN A 229 5.86 -30.49 14.80
C ASN A 229 6.51 -31.60 13.96
N THR A 230 5.79 -32.23 13.03
CA THR A 230 6.37 -33.22 12.11
C THR A 230 7.46 -32.60 11.24
N ASP A 231 7.25 -31.40 10.70
CA ASP A 231 8.26 -30.72 9.88
C ASP A 231 9.50 -30.35 10.69
N LYS A 232 9.34 -29.87 11.93
CA LYS A 232 10.46 -29.58 12.83
C LYS A 232 11.27 -30.82 13.17
N ILE A 233 10.61 -31.95 13.41
CA ILE A 233 11.28 -33.23 13.69
C ILE A 233 12.07 -33.67 12.45
N LYS A 234 11.47 -33.60 11.26
CA LYS A 234 12.14 -33.96 10.00
C LYS A 234 13.36 -33.09 9.72
N GLN A 235 13.28 -31.78 9.96
CA GLN A 235 14.41 -30.87 9.83
C GLN A 235 15.53 -31.18 10.84
N ALA A 236 15.17 -31.50 12.09
CA ALA A 236 16.14 -31.89 13.12
C ALA A 236 16.84 -33.22 12.77
N GLU A 237 16.10 -34.19 12.25
CA GLU A 237 16.62 -35.49 11.81
C GLU A 237 17.59 -35.34 10.62
N GLU A 238 17.24 -34.51 9.64
CA GLU A 238 18.09 -34.23 8.49
C GLU A 238 19.35 -33.43 8.85
N LYS A 239 19.29 -32.60 9.90
CA LYS A 239 20.48 -31.95 10.47
C LYS A 239 21.38 -32.98 11.17
N LEU A 240 20.82 -33.81 12.04
CA LEU A 240 21.58 -34.87 12.74
C LEU A 240 22.24 -35.84 11.77
N ARG A 241 21.58 -36.18 10.65
CA ARG A 241 22.17 -37.04 9.62
C ARG A 241 23.39 -36.40 8.98
N ARG A 242 23.29 -35.12 8.60
CA ARG A 242 24.42 -34.36 8.02
C ARG A 242 25.59 -34.25 8.98
N ASP A 243 25.32 -33.92 10.24
CA ASP A 243 26.35 -33.83 11.29
C ASP A 243 27.04 -35.19 11.50
N SER A 244 26.31 -36.31 11.40
CA SER A 244 26.86 -37.66 11.50
C SER A 244 27.75 -38.03 10.30
N GLU A 245 27.32 -37.68 9.08
CA GLU A 245 28.10 -37.88 7.85
C GLU A 245 29.41 -37.05 7.89
N GLU A 246 29.36 -35.83 8.41
CA GLU A 246 30.54 -34.96 8.57
C GLU A 246 31.52 -35.50 9.61
N LEU A 247 31.04 -35.96 10.76
CA LEU A 247 31.87 -36.62 11.77
C LEU A 247 32.53 -37.90 11.23
N GLU A 248 31.84 -38.65 10.37
CA GLU A 248 32.41 -39.85 9.74
C GLU A 248 33.51 -39.50 8.72
N LYS A 249 33.36 -38.42 7.95
CA LYS A 249 34.40 -37.88 7.06
C LYS A 249 35.64 -37.45 7.85
N LEU A 250 35.44 -36.67 8.92
CA LEU A 250 36.51 -36.26 9.82
C LEU A 250 37.22 -37.46 10.47
N ARG A 251 36.49 -38.53 10.81
CA ARG A 251 37.08 -39.77 11.36
C ARG A 251 37.91 -40.54 10.32
N LYS A 252 37.57 -40.43 9.04
CA LYS A 252 38.31 -41.05 7.93
C LYS A 252 39.53 -40.23 7.49
N GLY A 253 39.66 -38.99 7.96
CA GLY A 253 40.78 -38.11 7.63
C GLY A 253 40.70 -37.51 6.22
N GLU A 254 39.49 -37.44 5.66
CA GLU A 254 39.15 -36.65 4.47
C GLU A 254 38.74 -35.23 4.89
#